data_AF-D5GF77-F1
#
_entry.id   AF-D5GF77-F1
#
_cell.length_a   1.000
_cell.length_b   1.000
_cell.length_c   1.000
_cell.angle_alpha   90.00
_cell.angle_beta   90.00
_cell.angle_gamma   90.00
#
_symmetry.space_group_name_H-M   'P 1'
#
loop_
_entity.id
_entity.type
_entity.pdbx_description
1 polymer ?
#
loop_
_entity_poly.entity_id
_entity_poly.type
_entity_poly.pdbx_seq_one_letter_code
_entity_poly.pdbx_strand_id
1 'polypeptide(L)'
;MHDSWLSVLKDDLVTNEFLGLKRFLKGEKELGKKVYPPEGDIYSWSRYTPVGSVKVVILGQDPYHGANQAHGLSFSVRPPTRAPPSLKNMYIALKKDYPDFTPPAGGLGLLTPWAERGVLLLNACLTVRASEPNSHANRGWEKLTQKVIDVVAARKGVVFLAWGKPAEKRVAKVDKRKHAVLLAAHPSPLSASRGFFDCGHFRKANEWLVERYGEDAEINWSLAVTVVQKKPVAKRKVEEVEAEEVGDDERELLETGNREVSRVKKKSRARDSLGEVFDEDEEAAMIEATIAAEVSLGS
;
A
#
# COMPACT_ATOMS: atom_id res chain seq x y z
N MET A 1 -1.44 -5.10 -8.23
CA MET A 1 -1.10 -3.69 -7.85
C MET A 1 -2.41 -2.92 -7.72
N HIS A 2 -2.51 -1.77 -7.04
CA HIS A 2 -3.76 -0.97 -7.07
C HIS A 2 -3.99 -0.30 -8.43
N ASP A 3 -5.22 -0.24 -8.91
CA ASP A 3 -5.58 0.18 -10.28
C ASP A 3 -5.09 1.58 -10.63
N SER A 4 -5.17 2.53 -9.68
CA SER A 4 -4.65 3.89 -9.90
C SER A 4 -3.16 3.89 -10.25
N TRP A 5 -2.37 3.00 -9.63
CA TRP A 5 -0.94 2.87 -9.89
C TRP A 5 -0.69 2.10 -11.16
N LEU A 6 -1.44 1.01 -11.40
CA LEU A 6 -1.35 0.23 -12.61
C LEU A 6 -1.60 1.10 -13.85
N SER A 7 -2.62 1.97 -13.82
CA SER A 7 -2.97 2.85 -14.93
C SER A 7 -1.83 3.78 -15.38
N VAL A 8 -0.96 4.19 -14.46
CA VAL A 8 0.15 5.13 -14.72
C VAL A 8 1.52 4.47 -14.80
N LEU A 9 1.62 3.17 -14.46
CA LEU A 9 2.87 2.40 -14.49
C LEU A 9 2.86 1.24 -15.50
N LYS A 10 1.71 0.93 -16.13
CA LYS A 10 1.58 -0.21 -17.05
C LYS A 10 2.67 -0.28 -18.13
N ASP A 11 3.06 0.87 -18.68
CA ASP A 11 4.08 0.94 -19.73
C ASP A 11 5.48 0.61 -19.17
N ASP A 12 5.73 0.93 -17.90
CA ASP A 12 6.97 0.57 -17.20
C ASP A 12 7.02 -0.93 -16.84
N LEU A 13 5.86 -1.56 -16.61
CA LEU A 13 5.74 -2.99 -16.30
C LEU A 13 5.95 -3.90 -17.52
N VAL A 14 5.94 -3.36 -18.73
CA VAL A 14 6.24 -4.12 -19.96
C VAL A 14 7.63 -3.83 -20.53
N THR A 15 8.44 -3.05 -19.81
CA THR A 15 9.83 -2.77 -20.22
C THR A 15 10.71 -4.01 -20.09
N ASN A 16 11.72 -4.12 -20.96
CA ASN A 16 12.72 -5.19 -20.91
C ASN A 16 13.39 -5.31 -19.54
N GLU A 17 13.63 -4.19 -18.85
CA GLU A 17 14.22 -4.22 -17.51
C GLU A 17 13.27 -4.81 -16.47
N PHE A 18 11.97 -4.48 -16.51
CA PHE A 18 11.01 -5.04 -15.58
C PHE A 18 10.71 -6.52 -15.87
N LEU A 19 10.64 -6.91 -17.14
CA LEU A 19 10.53 -8.33 -17.52
C LEU A 19 11.80 -9.11 -17.12
N GLY A 20 12.98 -8.49 -17.24
CA GLY A 20 14.23 -9.03 -16.72
C GLY A 20 14.19 -9.25 -15.20
N LEU A 21 13.65 -8.30 -14.44
CA LEU A 21 13.42 -8.44 -13.01
C LEU A 21 12.47 -9.61 -12.70
N LYS A 22 11.35 -9.74 -13.42
CA LYS A 22 10.41 -10.86 -13.23
C LYS A 22 11.07 -12.22 -13.48
N ARG A 23 11.86 -12.36 -14.55
CA ARG A 23 12.65 -13.57 -14.82
C ARG A 23 13.65 -13.88 -13.70
N PHE A 24 14.35 -12.85 -13.20
CA PHE A 24 15.25 -13.00 -12.06
C PHE A 24 14.52 -13.54 -10.82
N LEU A 25 13.36 -12.98 -10.45
CA LEU A 25 12.58 -13.43 -9.29
C LEU A 25 12.01 -14.83 -9.48
N LYS A 26 11.59 -15.20 -10.70
CA LYS A 26 11.19 -16.58 -11.03
C LYS A 26 12.36 -17.54 -10.80
N GLY A 27 13.55 -17.20 -11.28
CA GLY A 27 14.77 -17.99 -11.03
C GLY A 27 15.10 -18.14 -9.54
N GLU A 28 14.94 -17.08 -8.73
CA GLU A 28 15.09 -17.17 -7.27
C GLU A 28 14.17 -18.24 -6.66
N LYS A 29 12.90 -18.24 -7.09
CA LYS A 29 11.89 -19.20 -6.62
C LYS A 29 12.21 -20.62 -7.06
N GLU A 30 12.60 -20.81 -8.32
CA GLU A 30 12.99 -22.12 -8.89
C GLU A 30 14.23 -22.70 -8.20
N LEU A 31 15.17 -21.84 -7.79
CA LEU A 31 16.35 -22.22 -7.00
C LEU A 31 16.03 -22.46 -5.52
N GLY A 32 14.75 -22.41 -5.11
CA GLY A 32 14.31 -22.60 -3.73
C GLY A 32 14.76 -21.50 -2.77
N LYS A 33 15.11 -20.31 -3.27
CA LYS A 33 15.52 -19.18 -2.43
C LYS A 33 14.31 -18.62 -1.70
N LYS A 34 14.45 -18.44 -0.38
CA LYS A 34 13.44 -17.77 0.42
C LYS A 34 13.54 -16.26 0.22
N VAL A 35 12.54 -15.67 -0.41
CA VAL A 35 12.47 -14.24 -0.70
C VAL A 35 11.37 -13.58 0.14
N TYR A 36 11.63 -12.36 0.61
CA TYR A 36 10.68 -11.51 1.32
C TYR A 36 10.42 -10.20 0.57
N PRO A 37 9.24 -9.59 0.74
CA PRO A 37 8.06 -10.15 1.43
C PRO A 37 7.44 -11.31 0.62
N PRO A 38 6.41 -12.01 1.15
CA PRO A 38 5.61 -12.92 0.34
C PRO A 38 5.10 -12.25 -0.95
N GLU A 39 4.92 -13.01 -2.03
CA GLU A 39 4.62 -12.46 -3.38
C GLU A 39 3.42 -11.51 -3.39
N GLY A 40 2.31 -11.90 -2.73
CA GLY A 40 1.12 -11.06 -2.63
C GLY A 40 1.33 -9.73 -1.91
N ASP A 41 2.37 -9.61 -1.09
CA ASP A 41 2.70 -8.41 -0.31
C ASP A 41 3.66 -7.45 -1.04
N ILE A 42 4.31 -7.85 -2.13
CA ILE A 42 5.36 -7.04 -2.81
C ILE A 42 4.86 -5.62 -3.15
N TYR A 43 3.60 -5.51 -3.60
CA TYR A 43 2.97 -4.25 -4.01
C TYR A 43 2.02 -3.65 -2.97
N SER A 44 2.09 -4.06 -1.70
CA SER A 44 1.23 -3.55 -0.62
C SER A 44 1.23 -2.02 -0.54
N TRP A 45 2.39 -1.38 -0.72
CA TRP A 45 2.51 0.09 -0.75
C TRP A 45 1.52 0.76 -1.70
N SER A 46 1.25 0.14 -2.87
CA SER A 46 0.33 0.69 -3.87
C SER A 46 -1.13 0.60 -3.44
N ARG A 47 -1.48 -0.48 -2.70
CA ARG A 47 -2.85 -0.77 -2.25
C ARG A 47 -3.23 0.08 -1.05
N TYR A 48 -2.31 0.29 -0.11
CA TYR A 48 -2.59 1.13 1.05
C TYR A 48 -2.57 2.62 0.72
N THR A 49 -1.80 3.04 -0.29
CA THR A 49 -1.71 4.46 -0.66
C THR A 49 -1.89 4.63 -2.18
N PRO A 50 -3.15 4.66 -2.68
CA PRO A 50 -3.45 4.99 -4.07
C PRO A 50 -2.83 6.32 -4.53
N VAL A 51 -2.60 6.47 -5.85
CA VAL A 51 -1.89 7.63 -6.42
C VAL A 51 -2.44 8.96 -5.91
N GLY A 52 -3.77 9.11 -5.89
CA GLY A 52 -4.45 10.35 -5.49
C GLY A 52 -4.34 10.67 -3.99
N SER A 53 -4.19 9.66 -3.12
CA SER A 53 -4.17 9.85 -1.67
C SER A 53 -2.78 10.14 -1.10
N VAL A 54 -1.72 10.05 -1.92
CA VAL A 54 -0.35 10.35 -1.47
C VAL A 54 -0.24 11.80 -1.02
N LYS A 55 0.04 11.99 0.28
CA LYS A 55 0.34 13.27 0.96
C LYS A 55 1.82 13.34 1.36
N VAL A 56 2.39 12.23 1.82
CA VAL A 56 3.79 12.12 2.25
C VAL A 56 4.43 10.88 1.61
N VAL A 57 5.71 10.95 1.24
CA VAL A 57 6.52 9.81 0.78
C VAL A 57 7.67 9.59 1.75
N ILE A 58 7.83 8.36 2.23
CA ILE A 58 8.97 7.95 3.06
C ILE A 58 9.73 6.84 2.34
N LEU A 59 11.00 7.09 2.05
CA LEU A 59 11.84 6.20 1.26
C LEU A 59 12.68 5.28 2.15
N GLY A 60 12.51 3.98 1.96
CA GLY A 60 13.40 2.94 2.50
C GLY A 60 14.35 2.38 1.43
N GLN A 61 15.25 1.49 1.85
CA GLN A 61 16.25 0.88 0.97
C GLN A 61 15.74 -0.45 0.42
N ASP A 62 15.71 -1.50 1.24
CA ASP A 62 15.20 -2.83 0.92
C ASP A 62 14.22 -3.31 2.03
N PRO A 63 13.43 -4.36 1.77
CA PRO A 63 12.56 -4.93 2.79
C PRO A 63 13.39 -5.53 3.93
N TYR A 64 12.77 -5.69 5.10
CA TYR A 64 13.37 -6.51 6.15
C TYR A 64 13.55 -7.97 5.68
N HIS A 65 14.74 -8.52 5.91
CA HIS A 65 15.15 -9.84 5.43
C HIS A 65 14.93 -10.98 6.44
N GLY A 66 14.32 -10.70 7.60
CA GLY A 66 13.95 -11.72 8.59
C GLY A 66 12.55 -12.27 8.37
N ALA A 67 12.30 -13.47 8.91
CA ALA A 67 10.98 -14.11 8.83
C ALA A 67 9.88 -13.25 9.48
N ASN A 68 8.74 -13.15 8.80
CA ASN A 68 7.55 -12.43 9.25
C ASN A 68 7.78 -10.93 9.56
N GLN A 69 8.82 -10.32 8.97
CA GLN A 69 9.09 -8.90 9.13
C GLN A 69 8.46 -8.08 8.00
N ALA A 70 8.96 -8.24 6.77
CA ALA A 70 8.52 -7.45 5.64
C ALA A 70 7.11 -7.81 5.17
N HIS A 71 6.33 -6.80 4.81
CA HIS A 71 4.98 -6.93 4.24
C HIS A 71 4.66 -5.89 3.16
N GLY A 72 5.71 -5.39 2.50
CA GLY A 72 5.59 -4.47 1.37
C GLY A 72 5.44 -2.99 1.71
N LEU A 73 5.68 -2.60 2.96
CA LEU A 73 5.76 -1.20 3.40
C LEU A 73 7.15 -0.92 3.99
N SER A 74 7.79 0.18 3.60
CA SER A 74 9.09 0.59 4.16
C SER A 74 8.99 0.82 5.68
N PHE A 75 10.05 0.45 6.42
CA PHE A 75 10.16 0.53 7.88
C PHE A 75 9.13 -0.25 8.71
N SER A 76 8.07 -0.78 8.12
CA SER A 76 7.00 -1.48 8.84
C SER A 76 7.26 -2.98 8.99
N VAL A 77 6.84 -3.53 10.13
CA VAL A 77 6.82 -4.97 10.40
C VAL A 77 5.44 -5.45 10.86
N ARG A 78 5.07 -6.69 10.51
CA ARG A 78 3.81 -7.30 10.97
C ARG A 78 3.90 -7.72 12.45
N PRO A 79 2.84 -7.57 13.24
CA PRO A 79 2.73 -8.26 14.52
C PRO A 79 2.90 -9.78 14.32
N PRO A 80 3.52 -10.49 15.28
CA PRO A 80 3.99 -10.02 16.59
C PRO A 80 5.42 -9.45 16.58
N THR A 81 6.03 -9.22 15.41
CA THR A 81 7.40 -8.73 15.29
C THR A 81 7.55 -7.35 15.96
N ARG A 82 8.53 -7.24 16.86
CA ARG A 82 8.89 -5.97 17.50
C ARG A 82 9.51 -5.02 16.49
N ALA A 83 9.28 -3.73 16.68
CA ALA A 83 9.87 -2.65 15.92
C ALA A 83 11.41 -2.82 15.80
N PRO A 84 11.97 -2.87 14.59
CA PRO A 84 13.42 -2.93 14.40
C PRO A 84 14.12 -1.63 14.87
N PRO A 85 15.45 -1.63 15.04
CA PRO A 85 16.18 -0.48 15.59
C PRO A 85 15.91 0.85 14.88
N SER A 86 15.85 0.86 13.55
CA SER A 86 15.51 2.06 12.78
C SER A 86 14.12 2.60 13.12
N LEU A 87 13.12 1.71 13.23
CA LEU A 87 11.76 2.12 13.56
C LEU A 87 11.65 2.63 15.01
N LYS A 88 12.38 2.02 15.96
CA LYS A 88 12.48 2.55 17.32
C LYS A 88 13.04 3.97 17.33
N ASN A 89 14.05 4.25 16.50
CA ASN A 89 14.61 5.59 16.38
C ASN A 89 13.61 6.57 15.76
N MET A 90 12.79 6.13 14.79
CA MET A 90 11.67 6.93 14.27
C MET A 90 10.68 7.28 15.38
N TYR A 91 10.35 6.35 16.29
CA TYR A 91 9.50 6.63 17.44
C TYR A 91 10.11 7.65 18.41
N ILE A 92 11.43 7.64 18.61
CA ILE A 92 12.12 8.64 19.44
C ILE A 92 12.03 10.03 18.79
N ALA A 93 12.30 10.13 17.49
CA ALA A 93 12.17 11.40 16.76
C ALA A 93 10.71 11.89 16.76
N LEU A 94 9.74 10.99 16.58
CA LEU A 94 8.32 11.33 16.61
C LEU A 94 7.85 11.81 17.99
N LYS A 95 8.36 11.22 19.07
CA LYS A 95 8.10 11.68 20.46
C LYS A 95 8.64 13.09 20.73
N LYS A 96 9.78 13.44 20.11
CA LYS A 96 10.32 14.81 20.17
C LYS A 96 9.45 15.80 19.41
N ASP A 97 8.87 15.36 18.29
CA ASP A 97 7.96 16.20 17.49
C ASP A 97 6.58 16.36 18.12
N TYR A 98 6.07 15.29 18.73
CA TYR A 98 4.77 15.23 19.38
C TYR A 98 4.94 14.62 20.78
N PRO A 99 5.09 15.43 21.84
CA PRO A 99 5.31 14.96 23.20
C PRO A 99 4.22 14.00 23.72
N ASP A 100 3.00 14.06 23.18
CA ASP A 100 1.91 13.15 23.55
C ASP A 100 1.92 11.82 22.79
N PHE A 101 2.77 11.67 21.77
CA PHE A 101 2.90 10.40 21.04
C PHE A 101 3.32 9.27 21.99
N THR A 102 2.65 8.12 21.89
CA THR A 102 3.04 6.90 22.59
C THR A 102 3.31 5.80 21.57
N PRO A 103 4.49 5.15 21.60
CA PRO A 103 4.74 3.98 20.76
C PRO A 103 3.69 2.88 21.03
N PRO A 104 3.36 2.05 20.04
CA PRO A 104 2.45 0.92 20.23
C PRO A 104 2.87 0.01 21.40
N ALA A 105 1.89 -0.47 22.15
CA ALA A 105 2.10 -1.45 23.21
C ALA A 105 2.86 -2.68 22.68
N GLY A 106 3.68 -3.30 23.54
CA GLY A 106 4.51 -4.44 23.16
C GLY A 106 5.65 -4.11 22.19
N GLY A 107 5.86 -2.83 21.85
CA GLY A 107 6.92 -2.38 20.94
C GLY A 107 6.68 -2.84 19.50
N LEU A 108 5.42 -2.88 19.05
CA LEU A 108 5.05 -3.29 17.70
C LEU A 108 5.47 -2.25 16.64
N GLY A 109 5.54 -2.70 15.39
CA GLY A 109 6.06 -1.91 14.27
C GLY A 109 5.16 -1.82 13.03
N LEU A 110 3.84 -1.98 13.20
CA LEU A 110 2.90 -1.92 12.08
C LEU A 110 2.56 -0.46 11.74
N LEU A 111 2.87 -0.04 10.51
CA LEU A 111 2.69 1.33 10.01
C LEU A 111 1.56 1.44 8.98
N THR A 112 0.75 0.38 8.82
CA THR A 112 -0.47 0.43 8.00
C THR A 112 -1.35 1.65 8.30
N PRO A 113 -1.55 2.08 9.56
CA PRO A 113 -2.32 3.29 9.84
C PRO A 113 -1.76 4.57 9.17
N TRP A 114 -0.44 4.67 8.99
CA TRP A 114 0.16 5.80 8.27
C TRP A 114 -0.11 5.69 6.77
N ALA A 115 0.02 4.49 6.21
CA ALA A 115 -0.19 4.26 4.79
C ALA A 115 -1.63 4.58 4.35
N GLU A 116 -2.61 4.16 5.14
CA GLU A 116 -4.04 4.47 4.94
C GLU A 116 -4.35 5.97 5.05
N ARG A 117 -3.50 6.74 5.75
CA ARG A 117 -3.63 8.20 5.92
C ARG A 117 -2.88 9.00 4.84
N GLY A 118 -2.39 8.34 3.80
CA GLY A 118 -1.73 9.00 2.68
C GLY A 118 -0.20 9.02 2.74
N VAL A 119 0.42 8.23 3.62
CA VAL A 119 1.87 8.09 3.70
C VAL A 119 2.36 6.93 2.83
N LEU A 120 2.91 7.25 1.66
CA LEU A 120 3.51 6.26 0.77
C LEU A 120 4.83 5.75 1.36
N LEU A 121 4.80 4.54 1.94
CA LEU A 121 5.94 3.84 2.52
C LEU A 121 6.63 2.95 1.47
N LEU A 122 7.56 3.53 0.71
CA LEU A 122 8.16 2.91 -0.47
C LEU A 122 9.63 2.53 -0.24
N ASN A 123 10.01 1.27 -0.47
CA ASN A 123 11.42 0.87 -0.55
C ASN A 123 11.97 1.09 -1.96
N ALA A 124 13.29 1.29 -2.11
CA ALA A 124 13.94 1.33 -3.41
C ALA A 124 13.98 -0.05 -4.09
N CYS A 125 14.26 -1.09 -3.31
CA CYS A 125 14.13 -2.48 -3.71
C CYS A 125 12.88 -3.09 -3.04
N LEU A 126 12.06 -3.83 -3.78
CA LEU A 126 10.80 -4.37 -3.24
C LEU A 126 10.88 -5.83 -2.77
N THR A 127 11.98 -6.53 -3.06
CA THR A 127 12.22 -7.88 -2.55
C THR A 127 13.65 -8.07 -2.05
N VAL A 128 13.87 -9.07 -1.22
CA VAL A 128 15.20 -9.42 -0.68
C VAL A 128 15.22 -10.91 -0.31
N ARG A 129 16.36 -11.58 -0.47
CA ARG A 129 16.53 -12.94 0.07
C ARG A 129 16.59 -12.91 1.60
N ALA A 130 16.14 -13.99 2.21
CA ALA A 130 16.23 -14.17 3.65
C ALA A 130 17.68 -14.03 4.13
N SER A 131 17.90 -13.21 5.15
CA SER A 131 19.22 -12.96 5.76
C SER A 131 20.32 -12.38 4.86
N GLU A 132 20.01 -11.99 3.62
CA GLU A 132 20.97 -11.38 2.68
C GLU A 132 20.51 -9.97 2.29
N PRO A 133 20.78 -8.94 3.11
CA PRO A 133 20.41 -7.56 2.79
C PRO A 133 21.01 -7.13 1.44
N ASN A 134 20.26 -6.34 0.67
CA ASN A 134 20.64 -5.89 -0.69
C ASN A 134 20.86 -7.00 -1.73
N SER A 135 20.51 -8.26 -1.47
CA SER A 135 20.67 -9.37 -2.43
C SER A 135 20.00 -9.15 -3.79
N HIS A 136 18.93 -8.35 -3.83
CA HIS A 136 18.18 -8.01 -5.05
C HIS A 136 18.43 -6.58 -5.54
N ALA A 137 19.43 -5.89 -4.99
CA ALA A 137 19.81 -4.56 -5.47
C ALA A 137 20.28 -4.60 -6.92
N ASN A 138 19.98 -3.55 -7.68
CA ASN A 138 20.31 -3.39 -9.10
C ASN A 138 19.72 -4.47 -10.02
N ARG A 139 18.63 -5.14 -9.58
CA ARG A 139 17.92 -6.14 -10.39
C ARG A 139 16.73 -5.58 -11.18
N GLY A 140 16.42 -4.29 -11.00
CA GLY A 140 15.39 -3.58 -11.77
C GLY A 140 14.33 -2.87 -10.91
N TRP A 141 14.25 -3.20 -9.61
CA TRP A 141 13.30 -2.56 -8.71
C TRP A 141 13.49 -1.06 -8.59
N GLU A 142 14.74 -0.60 -8.57
CA GLU A 142 15.07 0.81 -8.41
C GLU A 142 14.52 1.66 -9.55
N LYS A 143 14.46 1.10 -10.77
CA LYS A 143 13.90 1.76 -11.95
C LYS A 143 12.38 1.92 -11.81
N LEU A 144 11.67 0.85 -11.44
CA LEU A 144 10.23 0.92 -11.18
C LEU A 144 9.91 1.89 -10.04
N THR A 145 10.58 1.75 -8.90
CA THR A 145 10.28 2.59 -7.74
C THR A 145 10.73 4.04 -7.96
N GLN A 146 11.66 4.30 -8.89
CA GLN A 146 12.00 5.67 -9.28
C GLN A 146 10.86 6.25 -10.11
N LYS A 147 10.28 5.47 -11.02
CA LYS A 147 9.09 5.89 -11.75
C LYS A 147 7.92 6.21 -10.81
N VAL A 148 7.74 5.45 -9.73
CA VAL A 148 6.75 5.77 -8.68
C VAL A 148 7.00 7.16 -8.09
N ILE A 149 8.26 7.49 -7.75
CA ILE A 149 8.63 8.83 -7.26
C ILE A 149 8.33 9.89 -8.32
N ASP A 150 8.66 9.64 -9.59
CA ASP A 150 8.46 10.58 -10.69
C ASP A 150 6.96 10.85 -10.94
N VAL A 151 6.11 9.82 -10.86
CA VAL A 151 4.64 9.95 -10.92
C VAL A 151 4.12 10.85 -9.78
N VAL A 152 4.63 10.67 -8.56
CA VAL A 152 4.25 11.52 -7.42
C VAL A 152 4.77 12.95 -7.61
N ALA A 153 6.00 13.11 -8.10
CA ALA A 153 6.63 14.41 -8.34
C ALA A 153 6.05 15.18 -9.53
N ALA A 154 5.33 14.51 -10.43
CA ALA A 154 4.56 15.16 -11.49
C ALA A 154 3.33 15.92 -10.95
N ARG A 155 2.82 15.51 -9.77
CA ARG A 155 1.75 16.20 -9.03
C ARG A 155 2.32 17.41 -8.30
N LYS A 156 1.52 18.07 -7.47
CA LYS A 156 1.95 19.15 -6.57
C LYS A 156 1.50 18.79 -5.17
N GLY A 157 2.17 19.33 -4.14
CA GLY A 157 1.62 19.23 -2.79
C GLY A 157 2.01 18.02 -1.98
N VAL A 158 3.15 17.41 -2.25
CA VAL A 158 3.57 16.20 -1.55
C VAL A 158 4.83 16.48 -0.75
N VAL A 159 4.91 15.93 0.45
CA VAL A 159 6.10 15.98 1.29
C VAL A 159 6.96 14.73 1.04
N PHE A 160 8.24 14.91 0.75
CA PHE A 160 9.21 13.82 0.62
C PHE A 160 10.14 13.80 1.83
N LEU A 161 10.10 12.73 2.62
CA LEU A 161 11.02 12.46 3.71
C LEU A 161 12.12 11.52 3.21
N ALA A 162 13.29 12.09 2.92
CA ALA A 162 14.44 11.34 2.42
C ALA A 162 15.52 11.27 3.50
N TRP A 163 15.66 10.09 4.10
CA TRP A 163 16.58 9.84 5.19
C TRP A 163 17.81 9.06 4.73
N GLY A 164 18.98 9.69 4.81
CA GLY A 164 20.25 9.14 4.34
C GLY A 164 20.53 9.40 2.86
N LYS A 165 21.81 9.26 2.50
CA LYS A 165 22.32 9.55 1.14
C LYS A 165 21.64 8.76 0.03
N PRO A 166 21.30 7.47 0.19
CA PRO A 166 20.56 6.75 -0.85
C PRO A 166 19.20 7.39 -1.16
N ALA A 167 18.40 7.72 -0.14
CA ALA A 167 17.09 8.35 -0.33
C ALA A 167 17.22 9.78 -0.89
N GLU A 168 18.20 10.56 -0.40
CA GLU A 168 18.49 11.92 -0.90
C GLU A 168 18.72 11.94 -2.41
N LYS A 169 19.50 10.98 -2.94
CA LYS A 169 19.76 10.87 -4.38
C LYS A 169 18.49 10.66 -5.21
N ARG A 170 17.51 9.91 -4.68
CA ARG A 170 16.27 9.59 -5.41
C ARG A 170 15.33 10.77 -5.55
N VAL A 171 15.39 11.71 -4.62
CA VAL A 171 14.56 12.93 -4.62
C VAL A 171 15.31 14.15 -5.16
N ALA A 172 16.53 13.98 -5.67
CA ALA A 172 17.37 15.09 -6.13
C ALA A 172 16.74 15.92 -7.27
N LYS A 173 15.88 15.30 -8.09
CA LYS A 173 15.19 15.93 -9.22
C LYS A 173 13.79 16.50 -8.86
N VAL A 174 13.32 16.31 -7.62
CA VAL A 174 12.00 16.78 -7.19
C VAL A 174 12.01 18.31 -7.09
N ASP A 175 11.02 18.97 -7.72
CA ASP A 175 10.89 20.43 -7.69
C ASP A 175 10.45 20.91 -6.29
N LYS A 176 11.40 21.48 -5.54
CA LYS A 176 11.19 22.00 -4.18
C LYS A 176 10.21 23.19 -4.09
N ARG A 177 9.79 23.77 -5.22
CA ARG A 177 8.72 24.79 -5.24
C ARG A 177 7.33 24.17 -5.24
N LYS A 178 7.21 22.93 -5.75
CA LYS A 178 5.95 22.17 -5.82
C LYS A 178 5.74 21.27 -4.60
N HIS A 179 6.84 20.88 -3.94
CA HIS A 179 6.89 19.86 -2.91
C HIS A 179 7.80 20.30 -1.75
N ALA A 180 7.51 19.83 -0.54
CA ALA A 180 8.49 19.88 0.54
C ALA A 180 9.43 18.69 0.41
N VAL A 181 10.74 18.93 0.38
CA VAL A 181 11.77 17.88 0.39
C VAL A 181 12.60 18.02 1.65
N LEU A 182 12.38 17.13 2.61
CA LEU A 182 13.01 17.16 3.92
C LEU A 182 14.10 16.09 3.99
N LEU A 183 15.34 16.52 4.22
CA LEU A 183 16.54 15.68 4.22
C LEU A 183 17.11 15.55 5.63
N ALA A 184 17.45 14.33 6.05
CA ALA A 184 18.13 14.08 7.33
C ALA A 184 19.03 12.83 7.26
N ALA A 185 19.79 12.57 8.32
CA ALA A 185 20.48 11.30 8.48
C ALA A 185 19.49 10.11 8.51
N HIS A 186 19.95 8.90 8.19
CA HIS A 186 19.08 7.72 8.23
C HIS A 186 18.76 7.32 9.69
N PRO A 187 17.56 6.81 10.01
CA PRO A 187 17.18 6.36 11.36
C PRO A 187 17.96 5.16 11.90
N SER A 188 18.82 4.53 11.09
CA SER A 188 19.67 3.42 11.56
C SER A 188 20.53 3.84 12.77
N PRO A 189 20.76 2.96 13.75
CA PRO A 189 21.67 3.24 14.87
C PRO A 189 23.04 3.78 14.45
N LEU A 190 23.53 3.42 13.26
CA LEU A 190 24.83 3.86 12.73
C LEU A 190 24.87 5.36 12.38
N SER A 191 23.72 6.00 12.19
CA SER A 191 23.63 7.37 11.69
C SER A 191 22.61 8.25 12.42
N ALA A 192 21.72 7.69 13.24
CA ALA A 192 20.60 8.44 13.82
C ALA A 192 21.06 9.63 14.69
N SER A 193 22.16 9.46 15.43
CA SER A 193 22.78 10.53 16.23
C SER A 193 23.37 11.67 15.40
N ARG A 194 23.57 11.49 14.09
CA ARG A 194 24.10 12.51 13.17
C ARG A 194 23.02 13.47 12.65
N GLY A 195 21.94 13.65 13.41
CA GLY A 195 20.87 14.61 13.10
C GLY A 195 19.52 14.02 12.67
N PHE A 196 19.27 12.72 12.84
CA PHE A 196 17.93 12.18 12.61
C PHE A 196 16.98 12.52 13.77
N PHE A 197 17.43 12.37 15.02
CA PHE A 197 16.56 12.56 16.20
C PHE A 197 16.00 13.97 16.34
N ASP A 198 16.71 14.99 15.84
CA ASP A 198 16.35 16.39 15.99
C ASP A 198 15.92 17.03 14.66
N CYS A 199 15.66 16.21 13.63
CA CYS A 199 15.34 16.72 12.28
C CYS A 199 13.99 17.46 12.22
N GLY A 200 13.05 17.09 13.09
CA GLY A 200 11.71 17.69 13.13
C GLY A 200 10.79 17.31 11.97
N HIS A 201 11.09 16.23 11.25
CA HIS A 201 10.45 15.95 9.96
C HIS A 201 8.96 15.64 10.06
N PHE A 202 8.49 15.01 11.14
CA PHE A 202 7.07 14.66 11.26
C PHE A 202 6.22 15.91 11.54
N ARG A 203 6.74 16.82 12.37
CA ARG A 203 6.12 18.12 12.61
C ARG A 203 6.17 19.01 11.36
N LYS A 204 7.34 19.17 10.75
CA LYS A 204 7.52 19.98 9.53
C LYS A 204 6.66 19.48 8.35
N ALA A 205 6.45 18.17 8.24
CA ALA A 205 5.56 17.61 7.23
C ALA A 205 4.11 18.07 7.44
N ASN A 206 3.61 18.00 8.68
CA ASN A 206 2.26 18.44 9.01
C ASN A 206 2.11 19.95 8.89
N GLU A 207 3.05 20.74 9.43
CA GLU A 207 3.07 22.20 9.28
C GLU A 207 2.94 22.61 7.80
N TRP A 208 3.72 22.00 6.91
CA TRP A 208 3.67 22.29 5.48
C TRP A 208 2.37 21.84 4.80
N LEU A 209 1.83 20.68 5.19
CA LEU A 209 0.56 20.19 4.66
C LEU A 209 -0.61 21.09 5.09
N VAL A 210 -0.65 21.48 6.37
CA VAL A 210 -1.69 22.34 6.93
C VAL A 210 -1.62 23.74 6.34
N GLU A 211 -0.43 24.34 6.23
CA GLU A 211 -0.25 25.64 5.58
C GLU A 211 -0.80 25.65 4.15
N ARG A 212 -0.64 24.54 3.43
CA ARG A 212 -1.01 24.44 2.01
C ARG A 212 -2.47 24.06 1.78
N TYR A 213 -3.06 23.26 2.65
CA TYR A 213 -4.34 22.57 2.40
C TYR A 213 -5.33 22.62 3.57
N GLY A 214 -4.98 23.26 4.68
CA GLY A 214 -5.80 23.32 5.90
C GLY A 214 -5.61 22.13 6.83
N GLU A 215 -6.23 22.19 8.01
CA GLU A 215 -6.06 21.24 9.10
C GLU A 215 -6.36 19.78 8.71
N ASP A 216 -7.36 19.54 7.86
CA ASP A 216 -7.73 18.20 7.39
C ASP A 216 -6.65 17.50 6.55
N ALA A 217 -5.64 18.25 6.09
CA ALA A 217 -4.52 17.70 5.35
C ALA A 217 -3.50 17.01 6.26
N GLU A 218 -3.52 17.29 7.56
CA GLU A 218 -2.57 16.75 8.54
C GLU A 218 -2.49 15.20 8.50
N ILE A 219 -1.29 14.65 8.69
CA ILE A 219 -1.13 13.24 8.99
C ILE A 219 -1.21 13.04 10.50
N ASN A 220 -2.23 12.31 10.95
CA ASN A 220 -2.21 11.75 12.29
C ASN A 220 -1.11 10.67 12.35
N TRP A 221 -0.01 10.94 13.07
CA TRP A 221 1.11 10.00 13.23
C TRP A 221 0.91 8.97 14.35
N SER A 222 -0.22 9.01 15.08
CA SER A 222 -0.54 8.01 16.09
C SER A 222 -0.72 6.61 15.47
N LEU A 223 -0.14 5.61 16.11
CA LEU A 223 -0.28 4.20 15.72
C LEU A 223 -1.31 3.46 16.57
N ALA A 224 -2.01 4.16 17.46
CA ALA A 224 -3.16 3.61 18.16
C ALA A 224 -4.27 3.39 17.13
N VAL A 225 -4.66 2.13 16.93
CA VAL A 225 -5.89 1.81 16.22
C VAL A 225 -7.02 1.96 17.23
N THR A 226 -7.76 3.05 17.17
CA THR A 226 -9.08 3.09 17.82
C THR A 226 -9.92 2.02 17.13
N VAL A 227 -10.25 0.95 17.85
CA VAL A 227 -11.29 0.03 17.42
C VAL A 227 -12.57 0.85 17.38
N VAL A 228 -12.93 1.37 16.20
CA VAL A 228 -14.27 1.91 16.00
C VAL A 228 -15.19 0.71 16.09
N GLN A 229 -15.76 0.50 17.27
CA GLN A 229 -16.87 -0.43 17.39
C GLN A 229 -17.96 0.08 16.47
N LYS A 230 -18.28 -0.69 15.43
CA LYS A 230 -19.46 -0.42 14.60
C LYS A 230 -20.65 -0.35 15.55
N LYS A 231 -21.24 0.85 15.70
CA LYS A 231 -22.53 0.97 16.38
C LYS A 231 -23.51 0.01 15.67
N PRO A 232 -24.26 -0.82 16.41
CA PRO A 232 -25.26 -1.66 15.79
C PRO A 232 -26.25 -0.75 15.07
N VAL A 233 -26.44 -1.00 13.78
CA VAL A 233 -27.47 -0.34 12.98
C VAL A 233 -28.81 -0.67 13.63
N ALA A 234 -29.48 0.35 14.16
CA ALA A 234 -30.81 0.21 14.73
C ALA A 234 -31.74 -0.36 13.65
N LYS A 235 -32.36 -1.51 13.94
CA LYS A 235 -33.42 -2.06 13.10
C LYS A 235 -34.56 -1.04 13.09
N ARG A 236 -34.85 -0.46 11.92
CA ARG A 236 -36.10 0.28 11.71
C ARG A 236 -37.25 -0.71 11.96
N LYS A 237 -38.13 -0.40 12.91
CA LYS A 237 -39.46 -1.00 13.00
C LYS A 237 -40.20 -0.65 11.71
N VAL A 238 -40.73 -1.67 11.04
CA VAL A 238 -41.76 -1.48 10.03
C VAL A 238 -43.06 -1.29 10.82
N GLU A 239 -43.69 -0.14 10.68
CA GLU A 239 -45.05 0.08 11.17
C GLU A 239 -46.01 -0.57 10.17
N GLU A 240 -46.89 -1.44 10.69
CA GLU A 240 -47.98 -2.06 9.95
C GLU A 240 -48.98 -0.97 9.52
N VAL A 241 -49.33 -0.97 8.24
CA VAL A 241 -50.43 -0.16 7.71
C VAL A 241 -51.69 -1.04 7.79
N GLU A 242 -52.72 -0.53 8.45
CA GLU A 242 -54.02 -1.19 8.63
C GLU A 242 -54.67 -1.50 7.27
N ALA A 243 -55.27 -2.69 7.20
CA ALA A 243 -55.97 -3.19 6.02
C ALA A 243 -57.35 -2.55 5.90
N GLU A 244 -57.63 -1.87 4.79
CA GLU A 244 -58.98 -1.59 4.34
C GLU A 244 -59.45 -2.67 3.34
N GLU A 245 -60.67 -3.14 3.56
CA GLU A 245 -61.35 -4.22 2.85
C GLU A 245 -61.67 -3.85 1.40
N VAL A 246 -61.38 -4.74 0.44
CA VAL A 246 -62.04 -4.76 -0.88
C VAL A 246 -62.27 -6.20 -1.32
N GLY A 247 -63.56 -6.58 -1.33
CA GLY A 247 -64.27 -7.27 -2.42
C GLY A 247 -63.76 -8.62 -2.95
N ASP A 248 -64.56 -9.65 -2.71
CA ASP A 248 -64.57 -10.92 -3.46
C ASP A 248 -64.71 -10.67 -4.97
N ASP A 249 -63.65 -10.93 -5.74
CA ASP A 249 -63.74 -11.63 -7.02
C ASP A 249 -62.34 -12.06 -7.49
N GLU A 250 -62.29 -13.22 -8.14
CA GLU A 250 -61.11 -13.87 -8.76
C GLU A 250 -60.19 -14.69 -7.84
N ARG A 251 -60.81 -15.67 -7.16
CA ARG A 251 -60.19 -16.99 -6.97
C ARG A 251 -60.06 -17.71 -8.32
N GLU A 252 -58.98 -17.48 -9.05
CA GLU A 252 -58.38 -18.46 -9.99
C GLU A 252 -57.15 -17.82 -10.61
N LEU A 253 -55.96 -18.07 -10.02
CA LEU A 253 -54.63 -17.93 -10.65
C LEU A 253 -53.47 -18.26 -9.67
N LEU A 254 -53.74 -18.75 -8.46
CA LEU A 254 -52.73 -18.98 -7.42
C LEU A 254 -52.20 -20.42 -7.30
N GLU A 255 -52.49 -21.33 -8.23
CA GLU A 255 -51.97 -22.71 -8.18
C GLU A 255 -50.93 -23.08 -9.24
N THR A 256 -50.58 -22.19 -10.18
CA THR A 256 -49.52 -22.44 -11.18
C THR A 256 -48.21 -21.70 -10.91
N GLY A 257 -48.19 -20.67 -10.05
CA GLY A 257 -46.98 -19.91 -9.73
C GLY A 257 -46.02 -20.57 -8.73
N ASN A 258 -46.49 -21.52 -7.91
CA ASN A 258 -45.70 -22.02 -6.77
C ASN A 258 -44.83 -23.26 -7.10
N ARG A 259 -44.88 -23.77 -8.34
CA ARG A 259 -44.02 -24.85 -8.82
C ARG A 259 -42.79 -24.39 -9.64
N GLU A 260 -42.75 -23.15 -10.11
CA GLU A 260 -41.53 -22.61 -10.76
C GLU A 260 -40.56 -21.94 -9.77
N VAL A 261 -41.04 -21.42 -8.64
CA VAL A 261 -40.19 -20.75 -7.63
C VAL A 261 -39.32 -21.72 -6.83
N SER A 262 -39.67 -23.01 -6.77
CA SER A 262 -38.87 -24.05 -6.10
C SER A 262 -37.77 -24.66 -6.98
N ARG A 263 -37.76 -24.38 -8.29
CA ARG A 263 -36.74 -24.92 -9.22
C ARG A 263 -35.68 -23.90 -9.65
N VAL A 264 -35.89 -22.60 -9.41
CA VAL A 264 -34.88 -21.54 -9.65
C VAL A 264 -34.00 -21.24 -8.41
N LYS A 265 -34.39 -21.68 -7.21
CA LYS A 265 -33.61 -21.48 -5.96
C LYS A 265 -32.29 -22.27 -5.84
N LYS A 266 -31.85 -22.99 -6.88
CA LYS A 266 -30.53 -23.66 -6.89
C LYS A 266 -29.52 -23.13 -7.93
N LYS A 267 -29.86 -22.08 -8.69
CA LYS A 267 -28.92 -21.42 -9.62
C LYS A 267 -29.24 -19.92 -9.79
N SER A 268 -28.93 -19.09 -8.80
CA SER A 268 -28.57 -17.68 -8.99
C SER A 268 -28.33 -16.98 -7.65
N ARG A 269 -27.07 -16.80 -7.25
CA ARG A 269 -26.67 -15.58 -6.52
C ARG A 269 -25.19 -15.34 -6.72
N ALA A 270 -24.88 -14.73 -7.84
CA ALA A 270 -23.67 -13.94 -8.06
C ALA A 270 -24.10 -12.58 -8.63
N ARG A 271 -23.34 -11.57 -8.23
CA ARG A 271 -23.30 -10.16 -8.68
C ARG A 271 -24.32 -9.20 -8.10
N ASP A 272 -23.82 -8.40 -7.14
CA ASP A 272 -23.98 -6.96 -7.19
C ASP A 272 -22.58 -6.32 -7.03
N SER A 273 -22.34 -5.22 -7.75
CA SER A 273 -21.06 -4.71 -8.26
C SER A 273 -20.35 -3.66 -7.40
N LEU A 274 -19.01 -3.66 -7.35
CA LEU A 274 -18.15 -2.58 -7.89
C LEU A 274 -16.65 -2.89 -7.69
N GLY A 275 -15.89 -2.81 -8.79
CA GLY A 275 -14.44 -3.03 -8.88
C GLY A 275 -14.12 -4.31 -9.63
N GLU A 276 -14.02 -4.25 -10.95
CA GLU A 276 -13.49 -5.35 -11.76
C GLU A 276 -12.04 -5.59 -11.37
N VAL A 277 -11.84 -6.63 -10.55
CA VAL A 277 -10.53 -7.17 -10.23
C VAL A 277 -10.06 -7.89 -11.48
N PHE A 278 -9.02 -7.36 -12.12
CA PHE A 278 -8.29 -8.07 -13.16
C PHE A 278 -7.72 -9.34 -12.53
N ASP A 279 -8.00 -10.50 -13.12
CA ASP A 279 -7.61 -11.80 -12.58
C ASP A 279 -6.07 -11.87 -12.55
N GLU A 280 -5.46 -12.28 -11.43
CA GLU A 280 -3.99 -12.39 -11.34
C GLU A 280 -3.43 -13.38 -12.38
N ASP A 281 -4.28 -14.31 -12.82
CA ASP A 281 -4.03 -15.23 -13.92
C ASP A 281 -4.01 -14.52 -15.30
N GLU A 282 -4.70 -13.39 -15.45
CA GLU A 282 -4.75 -12.61 -16.70
C GLU A 282 -3.50 -11.72 -16.85
N GLU A 283 -2.95 -11.17 -15.76
CA GLU A 283 -1.63 -10.52 -15.75
C GLU A 283 -0.52 -11.55 -16.05
N ALA A 284 -0.60 -12.75 -15.45
CA ALA A 284 0.32 -13.84 -15.73
C ALA A 284 0.22 -14.31 -17.19
N ALA A 285 -0.98 -14.47 -17.72
CA ALA A 285 -1.23 -14.86 -19.11
C ALA A 285 -0.74 -13.80 -20.11
N MET A 286 -0.93 -12.51 -19.83
CA MET A 286 -0.40 -11.42 -20.66
C MET A 286 1.14 -11.42 -20.68
N ILE A 287 1.77 -11.70 -19.54
CA ILE A 287 3.24 -11.82 -19.43
C ILE A 287 3.72 -13.06 -20.19
N GLU A 288 3.07 -14.21 -20.06
CA GLU A 288 3.43 -15.43 -20.80
C GLU A 288 3.23 -15.27 -22.31
N ALA A 289 2.15 -14.63 -22.75
CA ALA A 289 1.88 -14.34 -24.16
C ALA A 289 2.96 -13.42 -24.75
N THR A 290 3.42 -12.42 -23.98
CA THR A 290 4.50 -11.51 -24.41
C THR A 290 5.85 -12.24 -24.50
N ILE A 291 6.15 -13.11 -23.52
CA ILE A 291 7.36 -13.95 -23.54
C ILE A 291 7.34 -14.92 -24.73
N ALA A 292 6.20 -15.54 -25.03
CA ALA A 292 6.05 -16.44 -26.16
C ALA A 292 6.20 -15.72 -27.52
N ALA A 293 5.71 -14.48 -27.62
CA ALA A 293 5.84 -13.67 -28.83
C ALA A 293 7.30 -13.26 -29.10
N GLU A 294 8.09 -12.95 -28.07
CA GLU A 294 9.52 -12.64 -28.23
C GLU A 294 10.35 -13.86 -28.66
N VAL A 295 10.00 -15.07 -28.19
CA VAL A 295 10.66 -16.32 -28.60
C VAL A 295 10.36 -16.67 -30.06
N SER A 296 9.18 -16.33 -30.57
CA SER A 296 8.76 -16.60 -31.96
C SER A 296 9.33 -15.62 -32.99
N LEU A 297 9.84 -14.45 -32.55
CA LEU A 297 10.45 -13.45 -33.44
C LEU A 297 11.99 -13.57 -33.51
N GLY A 298 12.57 -14.49 -32.73
CA GLY A 298 14.01 -14.76 -32.66
C GLY A 298 14.46 -16.07 -33.29
N SER A 299 13.57 -16.79 -34.00
CA SER A 299 13.83 -18.07 -34.68
C SER A 299 13.73 -17.96 -36.19
#